data_AF-A0A942BXR3-F1
#
_entry.id   AF-A0A942BXR3-F1
#
_cell.length_a   1.000
_cell.length_b   1.000
_cell.length_c   1.000
_cell.angle_alpha   90.00
_cell.angle_beta   90.00
_cell.angle_gamma   90.00
#
_symmetry.space_group_name_H-M   'P 1'
#
loop_
_entity.id
_entity.type
_entity.pdbx_description
1 polymer ?
#
loop_
_entity_poly.entity_id
_entity_poly.type
_entity_poly.pdbx_seq_one_letter_code
_entity_poly.pdbx_strand_id
1 'polypeptide(L)'
;MNDAEIKRRDLRPALVFLSGELIAVPIPLERPEVVLGRALEADVRVNDTQVSRRHAVVRAVRSGGTGDLEYILTDLDSRNGTFLNGSRVREGRLANGDKIAIGETILRFDLLDEIDREYQRQVHRLISHDDLTGLLSSRSFFFELRREAARAKAEGRSFCVLMMDGDNFKSVNDTYGHMTGSKTIEEIGLCITSILRSGDAAARFGGDEFAAFLLDADIAQALVGAERIRAEIAAHKFSVIRPGLERHVHHITVSIGISSFPEDSEDPIELVEMADSALYRAKRSGRNCVAVYRDLTPEELNAELKPRGK
;
A
#
# COMPACT_ATOMS: atom_id res chain seq x y z
N MET A 1 42.37 -12.30 -9.12
CA MET A 1 40.90 -12.28 -9.30
C MET A 1 40.57 -11.07 -10.11
N ASN A 2 39.84 -11.27 -11.21
CA ASN A 2 39.45 -10.17 -12.09
C ASN A 2 38.27 -9.40 -11.45
N ASP A 3 38.17 -8.08 -11.65
CA ASP A 3 37.06 -7.27 -11.09
C ASP A 3 35.66 -7.79 -11.48
N ALA A 4 35.58 -8.48 -12.63
CA ALA A 4 34.36 -9.16 -13.09
C ALA A 4 33.97 -10.39 -12.24
N GLU A 5 34.95 -11.11 -11.66
CA GLU A 5 34.70 -12.25 -10.76
C GLU A 5 34.29 -11.78 -9.36
N ILE A 6 34.80 -10.63 -8.92
CA ILE A 6 34.44 -10.01 -7.64
C ILE A 6 33.01 -9.45 -7.73
N LYS A 7 32.68 -8.72 -8.81
CA LYS A 7 31.30 -8.21 -9.04
C LYS A 7 30.24 -9.32 -9.07
N ARG A 8 30.54 -10.49 -9.66
CA ARG A 8 29.59 -11.63 -9.69
C ARG A 8 29.32 -12.25 -8.32
N ARG A 9 30.23 -12.14 -7.34
CA ARG A 9 30.05 -12.71 -6.00
C ARG A 9 29.10 -11.91 -5.10
N ASP A 10 28.85 -10.64 -5.43
CA ASP A 10 27.97 -9.76 -4.66
C ASP A 10 26.56 -9.59 -5.26
N LEU A 11 26.31 -10.17 -6.44
CA LEU A 11 24.98 -10.16 -7.04
C LEU A 11 24.00 -11.01 -6.22
N ARG A 12 22.86 -10.42 -5.89
CA ARG A 12 21.76 -11.07 -5.17
C ARG A 12 20.61 -11.35 -6.14
N PRO A 13 20.15 -12.60 -6.25
CA PRO A 13 19.02 -12.94 -7.11
C PRO A 13 17.71 -12.38 -6.55
N ALA A 14 16.87 -11.83 -7.40
CA ALA A 14 15.53 -11.38 -7.05
C ALA A 14 14.54 -11.62 -8.18
N LEU A 15 13.26 -11.74 -7.81
CA LEU A 15 12.15 -11.64 -8.74
C LEU A 15 11.46 -10.28 -8.56
N VAL A 16 11.20 -9.60 -9.66
CA VAL A 16 10.49 -8.31 -9.67
C VAL A 16 9.19 -8.48 -10.44
N PHE A 17 8.06 -8.14 -9.83
CA PHE A 17 6.79 -8.09 -10.54
C PHE A 17 6.79 -6.93 -11.54
N LEU A 18 6.40 -7.21 -12.78
CA LEU A 18 6.26 -6.18 -13.83
C LEU A 18 4.84 -5.60 -13.90
N SER A 19 3.90 -6.17 -13.15
CA SER A 19 2.51 -5.73 -13.06
C SER A 19 1.91 -6.08 -11.69
N GLY A 20 0.81 -5.43 -11.32
CA GLY A 20 0.09 -5.68 -10.08
C GLY A 20 0.59 -4.88 -8.88
N GLU A 21 0.26 -5.38 -7.67
CA GLU A 21 0.46 -4.67 -6.40
C GLU A 21 1.91 -4.65 -5.92
N LEU A 22 2.70 -5.65 -6.31
CA LEU A 22 4.11 -5.78 -5.94
C LEU A 22 5.07 -5.20 -6.99
N ILE A 23 4.56 -4.34 -7.88
CA ILE A 23 5.37 -3.78 -8.97
C ILE A 23 6.63 -3.09 -8.44
N ALA A 24 7.77 -3.39 -9.06
CA ALA A 24 9.08 -2.85 -8.69
C ALA A 24 9.59 -3.20 -7.27
N VAL A 25 8.94 -4.11 -6.54
CA VAL A 25 9.48 -4.70 -5.30
C VAL A 25 10.36 -5.90 -5.67
N PRO A 26 11.67 -5.88 -5.38
CA PRO A 26 12.49 -7.07 -5.51
C PRO A 26 12.17 -8.05 -4.40
N ILE A 27 11.83 -9.28 -4.78
CA ILE A 27 11.66 -10.40 -3.87
C ILE A 27 12.95 -11.22 -3.89
N PRO A 28 13.74 -11.18 -2.80
CA PRO A 28 14.99 -11.90 -2.72
C PRO A 28 14.79 -13.41 -2.83
N LEU A 29 15.60 -14.08 -3.66
CA LEU A 29 15.63 -15.54 -3.74
C LEU A 29 16.67 -16.11 -2.77
N GLU A 30 16.39 -15.97 -1.47
CA GLU A 30 17.31 -16.38 -0.39
C GLU A 30 17.29 -17.89 -0.11
N ARG A 31 16.20 -18.58 -0.50
CA ARG A 31 16.04 -20.01 -0.30
C ARG A 31 16.64 -20.79 -1.48
N PRO A 32 17.20 -22.00 -1.25
CA PRO A 32 17.68 -22.86 -2.33
C PRO A 32 16.58 -23.24 -3.33
N GLU A 33 15.34 -23.28 -2.85
CA GLU A 33 14.13 -23.54 -3.63
C GLU A 33 13.08 -22.49 -3.27
N VAL A 34 12.55 -21.80 -4.27
CA VAL A 34 11.51 -20.77 -4.12
C VAL A 34 10.33 -21.13 -5.02
N VAL A 35 9.20 -21.45 -4.41
CA VAL A 35 7.97 -21.86 -5.10
C VAL A 35 7.12 -20.65 -5.45
N LEU A 36 6.76 -20.54 -6.73
CA LEU A 36 5.82 -19.56 -7.25
C LEU A 36 4.42 -20.21 -7.35
N GLY A 37 3.39 -19.55 -6.84
CA GLY A 37 2.02 -20.08 -6.95
C GLY A 37 0.97 -19.23 -6.27
N ARG A 38 -0.32 -19.55 -6.48
CA ARG A 38 -1.42 -18.78 -5.87
C ARG A 38 -1.74 -19.17 -4.43
N ALA A 39 -1.22 -20.31 -3.97
CA ALA A 39 -1.52 -20.79 -2.63
C ALA A 39 -0.82 -19.96 -1.55
N LEU A 40 -1.40 -19.91 -0.35
CA LEU A 40 -0.82 -19.24 0.81
C LEU A 40 0.55 -19.82 1.20
N GLU A 41 0.79 -21.10 0.89
CA GLU A 41 2.01 -21.82 1.23
C GLU A 41 3.15 -21.60 0.21
N ALA A 42 2.93 -20.86 -0.88
CA ALA A 42 3.97 -20.56 -1.86
C ALA A 42 4.91 -19.47 -1.34
N ASP A 43 6.22 -19.61 -1.61
CA ASP A 43 7.23 -18.61 -1.21
C ASP A 43 6.98 -17.25 -1.90
N VAL A 44 6.60 -17.28 -3.18
CA VAL A 44 6.13 -16.10 -3.92
C VAL A 44 4.68 -16.34 -4.28
N ARG A 45 3.79 -15.69 -3.52
CA ARG A 45 2.37 -15.75 -3.75
C ARG A 45 1.97 -14.86 -4.91
N VAL A 46 1.24 -15.43 -5.87
CA VAL A 46 0.72 -14.73 -7.05
C VAL A 46 -0.79 -14.72 -6.99
N ASN A 47 -1.38 -13.52 -6.89
CA ASN A 47 -2.83 -13.36 -6.82
C ASN A 47 -3.47 -13.40 -8.22
N ASP A 48 -3.46 -14.58 -8.82
CA ASP A 48 -3.99 -14.81 -10.17
C ASP A 48 -4.72 -16.17 -10.19
N THR A 49 -5.98 -16.16 -10.60
CA THR A 49 -6.82 -17.36 -10.66
C THR A 49 -6.36 -18.35 -11.73
N GLN A 50 -5.63 -17.88 -12.75
CA GLN A 50 -4.99 -18.69 -13.78
C GLN A 50 -3.69 -19.34 -13.31
N VAL A 51 -3.19 -18.99 -12.12
CA VAL A 51 -1.98 -19.57 -11.56
C VAL A 51 -2.32 -20.80 -10.72
N SER A 52 -1.62 -21.92 -10.94
CA SER A 52 -1.75 -23.12 -10.09
C SER A 52 -1.35 -22.83 -8.64
N ARG A 53 -1.88 -23.62 -7.69
CA ARG A 53 -1.55 -23.48 -6.25
C ARG A 53 -0.03 -23.48 -6.00
N ARG A 54 0.66 -24.42 -6.63
CA ARG A 54 2.11 -24.45 -6.83
C ARG A 54 2.30 -24.51 -8.34
N HIS A 55 2.87 -23.47 -8.93
CA HIS A 55 2.90 -23.30 -10.39
C HIS A 55 4.27 -23.61 -10.96
N ALA A 56 5.29 -22.99 -10.39
CA ALA A 56 6.67 -23.16 -10.81
C ALA A 56 7.57 -23.06 -9.60
N VAL A 57 8.84 -23.37 -9.80
CA VAL A 57 9.85 -23.29 -8.75
C VAL A 57 11.16 -22.80 -9.34
N VAL A 58 11.82 -21.90 -8.62
CA VAL A 58 13.18 -21.45 -8.94
C VAL A 58 14.14 -22.13 -7.97
N ARG A 59 15.13 -22.84 -8.50
CA ARG A 59 16.16 -23.53 -7.73
C ARG A 59 17.53 -22.92 -7.96
N ALA A 60 18.26 -22.66 -6.88
CA ALA A 60 19.66 -22.28 -6.93
C ALA A 60 20.54 -23.55 -6.94
N VAL A 61 21.23 -23.79 -8.06
CA VAL A 61 22.08 -24.96 -8.29
C VAL A 61 23.53 -24.50 -8.42
N ARG A 62 24.47 -25.18 -7.76
CA ARG A 62 25.89 -24.89 -7.93
C ARG A 62 26.40 -25.52 -9.23
N SER A 63 27.01 -24.71 -10.10
CA SER A 63 27.69 -25.21 -11.30
C SER A 63 28.95 -25.97 -10.92
N GLY A 64 29.07 -27.22 -11.38
CA GLY A 64 30.16 -28.13 -10.98
C GLY A 64 31.57 -27.70 -11.41
N GLY A 65 31.68 -26.76 -12.36
CA GLY A 65 32.97 -26.28 -12.88
C GLY A 65 33.49 -24.98 -12.24
N THR A 66 32.61 -24.00 -12.00
CA THR A 66 33.01 -22.66 -11.50
C THR A 66 32.62 -22.41 -10.04
N GLY A 67 31.73 -23.22 -9.47
CA GLY A 67 31.17 -23.00 -8.13
C GLY A 67 30.13 -21.86 -8.07
N ASP A 68 29.82 -21.23 -9.20
CA ASP A 68 28.79 -20.20 -9.32
C ASP A 68 27.38 -20.79 -9.12
N LEU A 69 26.47 -19.96 -8.62
CA LEU A 69 25.06 -20.31 -8.55
C LEU A 69 24.38 -20.06 -9.90
N GLU A 70 23.72 -21.09 -10.41
CA GLU A 70 22.81 -21.03 -11.54
C GLU A 70 21.38 -21.15 -11.03
N TYR A 71 20.45 -20.42 -11.64
CA TYR A 71 19.05 -20.44 -11.24
C TYR A 71 18.25 -21.16 -12.30
N ILE A 72 17.57 -22.23 -11.90
CA ILE A 72 16.78 -23.08 -12.78
C ILE A 72 15.30 -22.89 -12.44
N LEU A 73 14.52 -22.47 -13.42
CA LEU A 73 13.07 -22.42 -13.36
C LEU A 73 12.51 -23.78 -13.81
N THR A 74 11.68 -24.41 -12.99
CA THR A 74 10.98 -25.66 -13.33
C THR A 74 9.48 -25.46 -13.17
N ASP A 75 8.70 -25.85 -14.18
CA ASP A 75 7.23 -25.91 -14.10
C ASP A 75 6.80 -27.10 -13.23
N LEU A 76 5.82 -26.90 -12.34
CA LEU A 76 5.30 -27.92 -11.43
C LEU A 76 4.00 -28.53 -11.96
N ASP A 77 4.01 -28.96 -13.23
CA ASP A 77 2.84 -29.46 -13.97
C ASP A 77 1.65 -28.50 -13.88
N SER A 78 1.93 -27.23 -14.16
CA SER A 78 0.93 -26.18 -14.01
C SER A 78 -0.17 -26.30 -15.09
N ARG A 79 -1.40 -25.89 -14.74
CA ARG A 79 -2.55 -25.97 -15.65
C ARG A 79 -2.35 -25.14 -16.93
N ASN A 80 -1.80 -23.92 -16.77
CA ASN A 80 -1.67 -22.96 -17.86
C ASN A 80 -0.24 -22.84 -18.40
N GLY A 81 0.71 -23.60 -17.85
CA GLY A 81 2.11 -23.62 -18.25
C GLY A 81 2.91 -22.43 -17.75
N THR A 82 4.21 -22.66 -17.57
CA THR A 82 5.21 -21.63 -17.31
C THR A 82 5.89 -21.19 -18.61
N PHE A 83 6.09 -19.88 -18.80
CA PHE A 83 6.75 -19.32 -19.97
C PHE A 83 7.99 -18.54 -19.57
N LEU A 84 9.10 -18.77 -20.27
CA LEU A 84 10.35 -18.03 -20.15
C LEU A 84 10.59 -17.25 -21.45
N ASN A 85 10.64 -15.93 -21.36
CA ASN A 85 10.79 -15.01 -22.50
C ASN A 85 9.78 -15.29 -23.63
N GLY A 86 8.54 -15.63 -23.26
CA GLY A 86 7.44 -15.93 -24.19
C GLY A 86 7.40 -17.37 -24.71
N SER A 87 8.41 -18.18 -24.42
CA SER A 87 8.45 -19.60 -24.81
C SER A 87 8.01 -20.49 -23.63
N ARG A 88 7.08 -21.41 -23.86
CA ARG A 88 6.66 -22.37 -22.82
C ARG A 88 7.84 -23.29 -22.47
N VAL A 89 8.12 -23.46 -21.18
CA VAL A 89 9.21 -24.30 -20.67
C VAL A 89 8.68 -25.27 -19.61
N ARG A 90 9.24 -26.49 -19.59
CA ARG A 90 9.15 -27.36 -18.40
C ARG A 90 10.31 -27.10 -17.44
N GLU A 91 11.46 -26.78 -18.01
CA GLU A 91 12.66 -26.39 -17.28
C GLU A 91 13.45 -25.39 -18.14
N GLY A 92 14.03 -24.37 -17.51
CA GLY A 92 14.83 -23.35 -18.17
C GLY A 92 15.80 -22.67 -17.22
N ARG A 93 17.02 -22.40 -17.70
CA ARG A 93 18.02 -21.63 -16.96
C ARG A 93 17.68 -20.14 -17.05
N LEU A 94 17.71 -19.46 -15.91
CA LEU A 94 17.47 -18.03 -15.82
C LEU A 94 18.77 -17.24 -15.98
N ALA A 95 18.71 -16.20 -16.80
CA ALA A 95 19.70 -15.15 -16.95
C ALA A 95 19.13 -13.80 -16.48
N ASN A 96 20.01 -12.87 -16.10
CA ASN A 96 19.62 -11.53 -15.67
C ASN A 96 18.75 -10.83 -16.72
N GLY A 97 17.59 -10.32 -16.32
CA GLY A 97 16.61 -9.66 -17.17
C GLY A 97 15.57 -10.59 -17.81
N ASP A 98 15.64 -11.90 -17.58
CA ASP A 98 14.68 -12.86 -18.12
C ASP A 98 13.27 -12.65 -17.57
N LYS A 99 12.28 -12.84 -18.43
CA LYS A 99 10.85 -12.69 -18.09
C LYS A 99 10.21 -14.05 -17.89
N ILE A 100 9.61 -14.24 -16.72
CA ILE A 100 8.84 -15.43 -16.34
C ILE A 100 7.37 -15.04 -16.37
N ALA A 101 6.57 -15.68 -17.22
CA ALA A 101 5.13 -15.49 -17.24
C ALA A 101 4.40 -16.74 -16.73
N ILE A 102 3.48 -16.53 -15.79
CA ILE A 102 2.61 -17.54 -15.18
C ILE A 102 1.19 -16.96 -15.07
N GLY A 103 0.23 -17.54 -15.78
CA GLY A 103 -1.08 -16.89 -15.95
C GLY A 103 -0.94 -15.54 -16.67
N GLU A 104 -1.54 -14.49 -16.11
CA GLU A 104 -1.42 -13.09 -16.57
C GLU A 104 -0.26 -12.35 -15.88
N THR A 105 0.36 -12.97 -14.88
CA THR A 105 1.45 -12.37 -14.11
C THR A 105 2.78 -12.52 -14.85
N ILE A 106 3.52 -11.41 -14.94
CA ILE A 106 4.89 -11.39 -15.49
C ILE A 106 5.87 -10.94 -14.40
N LEU A 107 6.87 -11.77 -14.17
CA LEU A 107 7.99 -11.54 -13.26
C LEU A 107 9.27 -11.35 -14.09
N ARG A 108 10.20 -10.54 -13.62
CA ARG A 108 11.56 -10.46 -14.16
C ARG A 108 12.55 -11.02 -13.15
N PHE A 109 13.45 -11.89 -13.60
CA PHE A 109 14.56 -12.37 -12.80
C PHE A 109 15.74 -11.41 -12.94
N ASP A 110 16.17 -10.81 -11.83
CA ASP A 110 17.31 -9.90 -11.79
C ASP A 110 18.40 -10.42 -10.86
N LEU A 111 19.65 -10.17 -11.23
CA LEU A 111 20.83 -10.31 -10.40
C LEU A 111 21.26 -8.89 -10.00
N LEU A 112 20.98 -8.51 -8.77
CA LEU A 112 21.09 -7.13 -8.30
C LEU A 112 22.34 -6.94 -7.45
N ASP A 113 23.13 -5.92 -7.74
CA ASP A 113 24.20 -5.49 -6.84
C ASP A 113 23.67 -4.58 -5.70
N GLU A 114 24.57 -3.99 -4.90
CA GLU A 114 24.17 -3.08 -3.83
C GLU A 114 23.57 -1.77 -4.35
N ILE A 115 24.08 -1.25 -5.46
CA ILE A 115 23.61 -0.01 -6.10
C ILE A 115 22.23 -0.25 -6.68
N ASP A 116 22.01 -1.37 -7.38
CA ASP A 116 20.72 -1.76 -7.94
C ASP A 116 19.66 -1.90 -6.84
N ARG A 117 20.01 -2.51 -5.70
CA ARG A 117 19.08 -2.66 -4.57
C ARG A 117 18.74 -1.33 -3.93
N GLU A 118 19.69 -0.41 -3.82
CA GLU A 118 19.41 0.94 -3.32
C GLU A 118 18.53 1.73 -4.31
N TYR A 119 18.82 1.65 -5.61
CA TYR A 119 18.00 2.25 -6.65
C TYR A 119 16.56 1.70 -6.62
N GLN A 120 16.39 0.38 -6.52
CA GLN A 120 15.07 -0.24 -6.42
C GLN A 120 14.35 0.15 -5.12
N ARG A 121 15.06 0.28 -3.99
CA ARG A 121 14.48 0.81 -2.75
C ARG A 121 13.96 2.23 -2.93
N GLN A 122 14.70 3.08 -3.65
CA GLN A 122 14.27 4.45 -3.95
C GLN A 122 13.06 4.46 -4.89
N VAL A 123 13.10 3.68 -5.97
CA VAL A 123 11.95 3.53 -6.89
C VAL A 123 10.72 3.02 -6.16
N HIS A 124 10.87 2.03 -5.28
CA HIS A 124 9.78 1.54 -4.46
C HIS A 124 9.22 2.65 -3.56
N ARG A 125 10.07 3.42 -2.87
CA ARG A 125 9.61 4.55 -2.04
C ARG A 125 8.76 5.56 -2.81
N LEU A 126 9.18 5.90 -4.04
CA LEU A 126 8.44 6.81 -4.94
C LEU A 126 7.07 6.27 -5.37
N ILE A 127 6.92 4.95 -5.43
CA ILE A 127 5.63 4.31 -5.73
C ILE A 127 4.80 4.16 -4.45
N SER A 128 5.47 3.93 -3.32
CA SER A 128 4.82 3.57 -2.07
C SER A 128 4.24 4.76 -1.31
N HIS A 129 4.77 5.94 -1.52
CA HIS A 129 4.39 7.14 -0.78
C HIS A 129 3.87 8.22 -1.73
N ASP A 130 2.99 9.06 -1.22
CA ASP A 130 2.56 10.29 -1.87
C ASP A 130 3.66 11.36 -1.74
N ASP A 131 4.13 11.88 -2.87
CA ASP A 131 5.25 12.84 -2.91
C ASP A 131 4.98 14.15 -2.15
N LEU A 132 3.71 14.52 -1.99
CA LEU A 132 3.35 15.78 -1.32
C LEU A 132 3.36 15.65 0.20
N THR A 133 2.84 14.53 0.72
CA THR A 133 2.61 14.36 2.17
C THR A 133 3.61 13.42 2.83
N GLY A 134 4.30 12.58 2.04
CA GLY A 134 5.14 11.50 2.55
C GLY A 134 4.36 10.36 3.21
N LEU A 135 3.01 10.40 3.20
CA LEU A 135 2.16 9.29 3.61
C LEU A 135 2.17 8.18 2.57
N LEU A 136 1.59 7.02 2.88
CA LEU A 136 1.42 5.96 1.88
C LEU A 136 0.57 6.45 0.70
N SER A 137 0.87 5.94 -0.49
CA SER A 137 -0.02 6.01 -1.63
C SER A 137 -1.24 5.12 -1.38
N SER A 138 -2.39 5.44 -1.99
CA SER A 138 -3.61 4.62 -1.88
C SER A 138 -3.37 3.15 -2.20
N ARG A 139 -2.57 2.86 -3.24
CA ARG A 139 -2.18 1.49 -3.61
C ARG A 139 -1.47 0.78 -2.46
N SER A 140 -0.50 1.45 -1.84
CA SER A 140 0.30 0.86 -0.75
C SER A 140 -0.53 0.68 0.51
N PHE A 141 -1.45 1.60 0.79
CA PHE A 141 -2.41 1.45 1.87
C PHE A 141 -3.22 0.17 1.77
N PHE A 142 -3.83 -0.12 0.60
CA PHE A 142 -4.60 -1.34 0.41
C PHE A 142 -3.74 -2.61 0.51
N PHE A 143 -2.51 -2.56 0.02
CA PHE A 143 -1.57 -3.67 0.14
C PHE A 143 -1.26 -3.98 1.61
N GLU A 144 -0.89 -2.96 2.39
CA GLU A 144 -0.60 -3.09 3.82
C GLU A 144 -1.84 -3.50 4.61
N LEU A 145 -2.99 -2.89 4.35
CA LEU A 145 -4.26 -3.20 5.01
C LEU A 145 -4.68 -4.65 4.83
N ARG A 146 -4.54 -5.21 3.61
CA ARG A 146 -4.83 -6.64 3.37
C ARG A 146 -3.88 -7.56 4.11
N ARG A 147 -2.60 -7.18 4.19
CA ARG A 147 -1.60 -7.94 4.96
C ARG A 147 -1.97 -7.95 6.44
N GLU A 148 -2.28 -6.80 7.01
CA GLU A 148 -2.66 -6.69 8.42
C GLU A 148 -4.01 -7.35 8.71
N ALA A 149 -4.98 -7.32 7.79
CA ALA A 149 -6.24 -8.05 7.96
C ALA A 149 -6.05 -9.58 8.00
N ALA A 150 -5.21 -10.12 7.11
CA ALA A 150 -4.86 -11.54 7.14
C ALA A 150 -4.17 -11.94 8.46
N ARG A 151 -3.30 -11.07 8.96
CA ARG A 151 -2.59 -11.26 10.24
C ARG A 151 -3.55 -11.16 11.43
N ALA A 152 -4.36 -10.12 11.49
CA ALA A 152 -5.35 -9.89 12.55
C ALA A 152 -6.33 -11.07 12.65
N LYS A 153 -6.78 -11.60 11.50
CA LYS A 153 -7.61 -12.81 11.44
C LYS A 153 -6.93 -14.03 12.05
N ALA A 154 -5.65 -14.25 11.72
CA ALA A 154 -4.89 -15.39 12.23
C ALA A 154 -4.58 -15.28 13.73
N GLU A 155 -4.37 -14.07 14.23
CA GLU A 155 -4.02 -13.79 15.62
C GLU A 155 -5.24 -13.49 16.52
N GLY A 156 -6.45 -13.38 15.95
CA GLY A 156 -7.66 -12.99 16.67
C GLY A 156 -7.61 -11.56 17.22
N ARG A 157 -6.96 -10.65 16.48
CA ARG A 157 -6.81 -9.22 16.84
C ARG A 157 -7.80 -8.35 16.09
N SER A 158 -8.08 -7.17 16.63
CA SER A 158 -8.88 -6.12 16.00
C SER A 158 -8.00 -4.96 15.52
N PHE A 159 -8.50 -4.24 14.52
CA PHE A 159 -7.97 -2.94 14.10
C PHE A 159 -9.12 -2.10 13.56
N CYS A 160 -8.94 -0.79 13.48
CA CYS A 160 -9.94 0.11 12.91
C CYS A 160 -9.40 0.82 11.67
N VAL A 161 -10.27 1.11 10.72
CA VAL A 161 -9.99 1.92 9.52
C VAL A 161 -10.64 3.29 9.68
N LEU A 162 -9.89 4.33 9.35
CA LEU A 162 -10.33 5.72 9.35
C LEU A 162 -10.33 6.24 7.92
N MET A 163 -11.42 6.87 7.50
CA MET A 163 -11.48 7.69 6.30
C MET A 163 -11.65 9.15 6.70
N MET A 164 -10.88 10.04 6.10
CA MET A 164 -10.76 11.43 6.50
C MET A 164 -10.80 12.35 5.28
N ASP A 165 -11.43 13.51 5.41
CA ASP A 165 -11.46 14.51 4.35
C ASP A 165 -11.47 15.93 4.89
N GLY A 166 -10.68 16.79 4.25
CA GLY A 166 -10.52 18.21 4.59
C GLY A 166 -11.78 19.02 4.35
N ASP A 167 -12.36 19.55 5.44
CA ASP A 167 -13.61 20.28 5.36
C ASP A 167 -13.46 21.60 4.59
N ASN A 168 -14.24 21.74 3.50
CA ASN A 168 -14.24 22.93 2.66
C ASN A 168 -12.87 23.25 2.05
N PHE A 169 -12.03 22.25 1.80
CA PHE A 169 -10.69 22.44 1.23
C PHE A 169 -10.69 23.22 -0.10
N LYS A 170 -11.73 23.05 -0.92
CA LYS A 170 -11.90 23.84 -2.16
C LYS A 170 -11.84 25.35 -1.88
N SER A 171 -12.43 25.82 -0.77
CA SER A 171 -12.37 27.24 -0.39
C SER A 171 -10.95 27.71 -0.07
N VAL A 172 -10.07 26.84 0.44
CA VAL A 172 -8.65 27.15 0.64
C VAL A 172 -7.96 27.39 -0.70
N ASN A 173 -8.19 26.51 -1.68
CA ASN A 173 -7.67 26.69 -3.04
C ASN A 173 -8.21 27.96 -3.70
N ASP A 174 -9.51 28.18 -3.63
CA ASP A 174 -10.17 29.33 -4.27
C ASP A 174 -9.71 30.67 -3.64
N THR A 175 -9.43 30.68 -2.33
CA THR A 175 -9.05 31.89 -1.59
C THR A 175 -7.54 32.15 -1.64
N TYR A 176 -6.71 31.12 -1.49
CA TYR A 176 -5.27 31.24 -1.28
C TYR A 176 -4.41 30.65 -2.41
N GLY A 177 -5.03 30.03 -3.40
CA GLY A 177 -4.36 29.40 -4.53
C GLY A 177 -3.82 28.00 -4.23
N HIS A 178 -3.58 27.24 -5.30
CA HIS A 178 -3.15 25.84 -5.22
C HIS A 178 -1.84 25.62 -4.47
N MET A 179 -0.91 26.58 -4.48
CA MET A 179 0.34 26.46 -3.70
C MET A 179 0.06 26.38 -2.19
N THR A 180 -0.85 27.22 -1.68
CA THR A 180 -1.28 27.17 -0.28
C THR A 180 -2.10 25.91 -0.01
N GLY A 181 -2.95 25.49 -0.96
CA GLY A 181 -3.68 24.23 -0.84
C GLY A 181 -2.76 23.03 -0.71
N SER A 182 -1.75 22.89 -1.58
CA SER A 182 -0.74 21.83 -1.49
C SER A 182 0.01 21.87 -0.16
N LYS A 183 0.39 23.06 0.32
CA LYS A 183 1.04 23.18 1.64
C LYS A 183 0.12 22.77 2.79
N THR A 184 -1.16 23.10 2.69
CA THR A 184 -2.17 22.70 3.68
C THR A 184 -2.32 21.18 3.72
N ILE A 185 -2.33 20.51 2.57
CA ILE A 185 -2.37 19.05 2.48
C ILE A 185 -1.12 18.42 3.12
N GLU A 186 0.06 18.96 2.82
CA GLU A 186 1.33 18.53 3.45
C GLU A 186 1.25 18.67 4.98
N GLU A 187 0.81 19.82 5.48
CA GLU A 187 0.65 20.10 6.92
C GLU A 187 -0.39 19.19 7.58
N ILE A 188 -1.50 18.85 6.90
CA ILE A 188 -2.49 17.85 7.38
C ILE A 188 -1.82 16.47 7.52
N GLY A 189 -1.04 16.04 6.53
CA GLY A 189 -0.33 14.76 6.58
C GLY A 189 0.64 14.67 7.77
N LEU A 190 1.32 15.78 8.07
CA LEU A 190 2.18 15.88 9.25
C LEU A 190 1.38 15.80 10.56
N CYS A 191 0.23 16.48 10.65
CA CYS A 191 -0.66 16.42 11.81
C CYS A 191 -1.11 14.98 12.07
N ILE A 192 -1.59 14.27 11.04
CA ILE A 192 -2.01 12.87 11.14
C ILE A 192 -0.86 12.01 11.67
N THR A 193 0.31 12.10 11.03
CA THR A 193 1.49 11.28 11.38
C THR A 193 1.95 11.52 12.81
N SER A 194 1.84 12.75 13.33
CA SER A 194 2.23 13.08 14.70
C SER A 194 1.40 12.40 15.79
N ILE A 195 0.18 11.98 15.46
CA ILE A 195 -0.75 11.32 16.38
C ILE A 195 -0.65 9.79 16.31
N LEU A 196 -0.31 9.26 15.14
CA LEU A 196 -0.20 7.82 14.90
C LEU A 196 0.91 7.18 15.72
N ARG A 197 0.68 5.94 16.17
CA ARG A 197 1.66 5.15 16.93
C ARG A 197 2.56 4.38 15.97
N SER A 198 3.63 3.81 16.53
CA SER A 198 4.42 2.82 15.78
C SER A 198 3.55 1.62 15.43
N GLY A 199 3.49 1.30 14.13
CA GLY A 199 2.67 0.20 13.59
C GLY A 199 1.40 0.69 12.89
N ASP A 200 0.83 1.82 13.31
CA ASP A 200 -0.27 2.47 12.58
C ASP A 200 0.25 3.01 11.23
N ALA A 201 -0.64 3.14 10.25
CA ALA A 201 -0.30 3.73 8.97
C ALA A 201 -1.37 4.70 8.49
N ALA A 202 -0.93 5.73 7.77
CA ALA A 202 -1.80 6.65 7.04
C ALA A 202 -1.40 6.76 5.57
N ALA A 203 -2.38 7.12 4.76
CA ALA A 203 -2.26 7.28 3.33
C ALA A 203 -3.02 8.50 2.84
N ARG A 204 -2.59 9.02 1.70
CA ARG A 204 -3.37 9.98 0.92
C ARG A 204 -4.03 9.26 -0.25
N PHE A 205 -5.36 9.37 -0.34
CA PHE A 205 -6.13 8.71 -1.39
C PHE A 205 -6.21 9.54 -2.67
N GLY A 206 -6.22 10.85 -2.51
CA GLY A 206 -6.21 11.83 -3.60
C GLY A 206 -6.84 13.13 -3.15
N GLY A 207 -6.49 14.27 -3.78
CA GLY A 207 -7.01 15.56 -3.37
C GLY A 207 -6.72 15.85 -1.89
N ASP A 208 -7.78 16.00 -1.10
CA ASP A 208 -7.86 16.25 0.33
C ASP A 208 -8.39 15.05 1.15
N GLU A 209 -8.47 13.86 0.52
CA GLU A 209 -8.89 12.61 1.16
C GLU A 209 -7.68 11.83 1.69
N PHE A 210 -7.80 11.37 2.93
CA PHE A 210 -6.80 10.60 3.66
C PHE A 210 -7.44 9.34 4.26
N ALA A 211 -6.62 8.31 4.47
CA ALA A 211 -7.03 7.11 5.18
C ALA A 211 -5.99 6.74 6.23
N ALA A 212 -6.41 6.01 7.27
CA ALA A 212 -5.51 5.41 8.22
C ALA A 212 -6.05 4.05 8.70
N PHE A 213 -5.18 3.19 9.20
CA PHE A 213 -5.59 2.07 10.03
C PHE A 213 -4.83 2.07 11.35
N LEU A 214 -5.54 1.78 12.43
CA LEU A 214 -5.03 1.75 13.80
C LEU A 214 -4.97 0.31 14.28
N LEU A 215 -3.76 -0.23 14.44
CA LEU A 215 -3.57 -1.62 14.82
C LEU A 215 -3.83 -1.82 16.32
N ASP A 216 -4.26 -3.03 16.68
CA ASP A 216 -4.54 -3.42 18.07
C ASP A 216 -5.51 -2.44 18.77
N ALA A 217 -6.51 -1.98 18.01
CA ALA A 217 -7.49 -0.98 18.45
C ALA A 217 -8.92 -1.49 18.29
N ASP A 218 -9.73 -1.33 19.34
CA ASP A 218 -11.18 -1.37 19.24
C ASP A 218 -11.77 0.00 18.83
N ILE A 219 -13.08 0.06 18.60
CA ILE A 219 -13.79 1.29 18.23
C ILE A 219 -13.58 2.42 19.24
N ALA A 220 -13.57 2.11 20.55
CA ALA A 220 -13.42 3.13 21.58
C ALA A 220 -12.02 3.76 21.53
N GLN A 221 -10.99 2.94 21.34
CA GLN A 221 -9.60 3.38 21.16
C GLN A 221 -9.43 4.15 19.85
N ALA A 222 -10.07 3.69 18.77
CA ALA A 222 -10.05 4.35 17.48
C ALA A 222 -10.73 5.73 17.51
N LEU A 223 -11.86 5.86 18.23
CA LEU A 223 -12.52 7.14 18.48
C LEU A 223 -11.59 8.13 19.17
N VAL A 224 -10.85 7.70 20.20
CA VAL A 224 -9.86 8.55 20.88
C VAL A 224 -8.75 8.98 19.91
N GLY A 225 -8.26 8.07 19.06
CA GLY A 225 -7.27 8.39 18.03
C GLY A 225 -7.78 9.39 17.00
N ALA A 226 -8.97 9.15 16.46
CA ALA A 226 -9.64 10.01 15.48
C ALA A 226 -9.92 11.41 16.04
N GLU A 227 -10.45 11.52 17.27
CA GLU A 227 -10.69 12.81 17.91
C GLU A 227 -9.39 13.59 18.16
N ARG A 228 -8.29 12.90 18.48
CA ARG A 228 -6.97 13.54 18.59
C ARG A 228 -6.49 14.08 17.25
N ILE A 229 -6.62 13.31 16.17
CA ILE A 229 -6.29 13.77 14.81
C ILE A 229 -7.13 15.00 14.45
N ARG A 230 -8.44 14.91 14.66
CA ARG A 230 -9.38 16.00 14.37
C ARG A 230 -9.05 17.27 15.15
N ALA A 231 -8.80 17.14 16.45
CA ALA A 231 -8.48 18.27 17.31
C ALA A 231 -7.12 18.89 16.96
N GLU A 232 -6.11 18.08 16.63
CA GLU A 232 -4.79 18.58 16.19
C GLU A 232 -4.92 19.41 14.92
N ILE A 233 -5.60 18.88 13.90
CA ILE A 233 -5.83 19.60 12.63
C ILE A 233 -6.63 20.88 12.87
N ALA A 234 -7.70 20.84 13.66
CA ALA A 234 -8.52 22.01 13.94
C ALA A 234 -7.77 23.11 14.73
N ALA A 235 -6.81 22.74 15.58
CA ALA A 235 -5.98 23.66 16.33
C ALA A 235 -4.76 24.16 15.53
N HIS A 236 -4.39 23.48 14.45
CA HIS A 236 -3.23 23.79 13.65
C HIS A 236 -3.39 25.12 12.89
N LYS A 237 -2.32 25.91 12.87
CA LYS A 237 -2.26 27.19 12.14
C LYS A 237 -1.56 26.97 10.80
N PHE A 238 -2.34 26.75 9.75
CA PHE A 238 -1.83 26.42 8.42
C PHE A 238 -1.19 27.63 7.74
N SER A 239 -0.02 27.42 7.15
CA SER A 239 0.78 28.50 6.57
C SER A 239 0.26 28.90 5.19
N VAL A 240 0.01 30.20 4.96
CA VAL A 240 -0.31 30.72 3.63
C VAL A 240 0.98 31.04 2.87
N ILE A 241 1.14 30.50 1.65
CA ILE A 241 2.29 30.81 0.80
C ILE A 241 1.89 31.94 -0.17
N ARG A 242 2.34 33.17 0.11
CA ARG A 242 2.25 34.31 -0.80
C ARG A 242 3.58 35.08 -0.85
N PRO A 243 4.23 35.21 -2.03
CA PRO A 243 5.44 36.01 -2.16
C PRO A 243 5.20 37.48 -1.79
N GLY A 244 6.05 38.03 -0.90
CA GLY A 244 6.09 39.47 -0.62
C GLY A 244 5.06 40.01 0.39
N LEU A 245 4.29 39.15 1.08
CA LEU A 245 3.39 39.55 2.18
C LEU A 245 3.85 38.97 3.54
N GLU A 246 3.31 39.54 4.62
CA GLU A 246 3.47 39.00 5.98
C GLU A 246 2.94 37.57 6.10
N ARG A 247 3.42 36.86 7.12
CA ARG A 247 3.05 35.47 7.40
C ARG A 247 1.58 35.39 7.80
N HIS A 248 0.71 35.04 6.86
CA HIS A 248 -0.70 34.78 7.11
C HIS A 248 -0.93 33.31 7.45
N VAL A 249 -1.91 33.05 8.32
CA VAL A 249 -2.35 31.70 8.67
C VAL A 249 -3.84 31.54 8.36
N HIS A 250 -4.24 30.32 8.05
CA HIS A 250 -5.64 29.94 7.90
C HIS A 250 -5.93 28.69 8.75
N HIS A 251 -7.22 28.34 8.88
CA HIS A 251 -7.66 27.17 9.64
C HIS A 251 -8.56 26.32 8.75
N ILE A 252 -8.37 25.01 8.84
CA ILE A 252 -9.23 24.01 8.22
C ILE A 252 -9.52 22.92 9.25
N THR A 253 -10.64 22.24 9.09
CA THR A 253 -11.03 21.09 9.93
C THR A 253 -11.07 19.83 9.08
N VAL A 254 -11.23 18.69 9.73
CA VAL A 254 -11.38 17.40 9.06
C VAL A 254 -12.62 16.71 9.59
N SER A 255 -13.35 16.03 8.71
CA SER A 255 -14.38 15.07 9.09
C SER A 255 -13.79 13.67 9.01
N ILE A 256 -14.18 12.77 9.93
CA ILE A 256 -13.60 11.42 10.01
C ILE A 256 -14.70 10.37 10.15
N GLY A 257 -14.61 9.29 9.37
CA GLY A 257 -15.42 8.09 9.50
C GLY A 257 -14.59 6.90 9.97
N ILE A 258 -15.17 6.02 10.79
CA ILE A 258 -14.49 4.85 11.37
C ILE A 258 -15.27 3.57 11.07
N SER A 259 -14.56 2.50 10.70
CA SER A 259 -15.02 1.11 10.71
C SER A 259 -14.04 0.21 11.46
N SER A 260 -14.45 -1.00 11.85
CA SER A 260 -13.71 -1.92 12.71
C SER A 260 -13.66 -3.34 12.17
N PHE A 261 -12.46 -3.90 12.12
CA PHE A 261 -12.21 -5.31 11.86
C PHE A 261 -12.17 -6.10 13.17
N PRO A 262 -12.77 -7.31 13.25
CA PRO A 262 -13.56 -7.96 12.20
C PRO A 262 -15.06 -7.63 12.29
N GLU A 263 -15.49 -6.83 13.26
CA GLU A 263 -16.90 -6.79 13.63
C GLU A 263 -17.81 -6.02 12.65
N ASP A 264 -17.28 -5.11 11.82
CA ASP A 264 -18.02 -4.50 10.71
C ASP A 264 -17.88 -5.33 9.42
N SER A 265 -16.65 -5.71 9.07
CA SER A 265 -16.37 -6.64 7.98
C SER A 265 -14.99 -7.30 8.18
N GLU A 266 -14.82 -8.49 7.61
CA GLU A 266 -13.52 -9.15 7.45
C GLU A 266 -12.83 -8.79 6.13
N ASP A 267 -13.52 -8.11 5.19
CA ASP A 267 -12.95 -7.67 3.92
C ASP A 267 -12.37 -6.25 4.06
N PRO A 268 -11.06 -6.07 3.84
CA PRO A 268 -10.40 -4.76 3.82
C PRO A 268 -11.02 -3.71 2.92
N ILE A 269 -11.56 -4.10 1.76
CA ILE A 269 -12.18 -3.16 0.83
C ILE A 269 -13.52 -2.67 1.41
N GLU A 270 -14.35 -3.60 1.90
CA GLU A 270 -15.63 -3.25 2.52
C GLU A 270 -15.42 -2.36 3.76
N LEU A 271 -14.38 -2.62 4.57
CA LEU A 271 -14.07 -1.75 5.72
C LEU A 271 -13.78 -0.31 5.32
N VAL A 272 -13.04 -0.09 4.22
CA VAL A 272 -12.77 1.25 3.70
C VAL A 272 -14.05 1.91 3.21
N GLU A 273 -14.91 1.17 2.50
CA GLU A 273 -16.22 1.66 2.05
C GLU A 273 -17.12 2.05 3.24
N MET A 274 -17.18 1.21 4.27
CA MET A 274 -17.93 1.48 5.52
C MET A 274 -17.38 2.69 6.29
N ALA A 275 -16.06 2.88 6.31
CA ALA A 275 -15.47 4.09 6.90
C ALA A 275 -15.79 5.34 6.06
N ASP A 276 -15.82 5.24 4.73
CA ASP A 276 -16.23 6.34 3.84
C ASP A 276 -17.71 6.71 4.05
N SER A 277 -18.56 5.71 4.27
CA SER A 277 -19.96 5.91 4.66
C SER A 277 -20.09 6.73 5.95
N ALA A 278 -19.36 6.32 6.98
CA ALA A 278 -19.32 7.06 8.23
C ALA A 278 -18.77 8.50 8.05
N LEU A 279 -17.77 8.69 7.19
CA LEU A 279 -17.23 10.00 6.86
C LEU A 279 -18.29 10.89 6.20
N TYR A 280 -19.10 10.33 5.30
CA TYR A 280 -20.20 11.05 4.68
C TYR A 280 -21.23 11.53 5.72
N ARG A 281 -21.57 10.68 6.69
CA ARG A 281 -22.41 11.09 7.84
C ARG A 281 -21.79 12.23 8.64
N ALA A 282 -20.49 12.16 8.94
CA ALA A 282 -19.78 13.23 9.66
C ALA A 282 -19.90 14.58 8.91
N LYS A 283 -19.66 14.58 7.59
CA LYS A 283 -19.83 15.76 6.75
C LYS A 283 -21.25 16.33 6.77
N ARG A 284 -22.26 15.47 6.74
CA ARG A 284 -23.68 15.89 6.82
C ARG A 284 -24.10 16.38 8.20
N SER A 285 -23.42 15.93 9.24
CA SER A 285 -23.70 16.29 10.65
C SER A 285 -23.07 17.61 11.08
N GLY A 286 -22.62 18.43 10.13
CA GLY A 286 -22.03 19.74 10.39
C GLY A 286 -20.53 19.84 10.19
N ARG A 287 -19.87 18.75 9.74
CA ARG A 287 -18.40 18.65 9.57
C ARG A 287 -17.64 18.78 10.89
N ASN A 288 -16.31 18.71 10.84
CA ASN A 288 -15.44 18.79 12.02
C ASN A 288 -15.89 17.84 13.14
N CYS A 289 -16.22 16.60 12.78
CA CYS A 289 -16.65 15.58 13.72
C CYS A 289 -16.22 14.19 13.27
N VAL A 290 -16.31 13.24 14.20
CA VAL A 290 -16.03 11.84 13.96
C VAL A 290 -17.34 11.07 13.99
N ALA A 291 -17.52 10.11 13.07
CA ALA A 291 -18.65 9.20 13.05
C ALA A 291 -18.18 7.75 12.93
N VAL A 292 -18.90 6.83 13.56
CA VAL A 292 -18.64 5.39 13.50
C VAL A 292 -19.68 4.74 12.60
N TYR A 293 -19.25 3.81 11.76
CA TYR A 293 -20.11 3.09 10.82
C TYR A 293 -21.29 2.40 11.52
N ARG A 294 -21.05 1.73 12.65
CA ARG A 294 -22.12 1.05 13.41
C ARG A 294 -23.21 1.95 13.95
N ASP A 295 -22.92 3.24 14.10
CA ASP A 295 -23.89 4.21 14.63
C ASP A 295 -24.77 4.80 13.52
N LEU A 296 -24.60 4.37 12.25
CA LEU A 296 -25.45 4.78 11.14
C LEU A 296 -26.81 4.12 11.23
N THR A 297 -27.84 4.92 11.01
CA THR A 297 -29.22 4.45 10.86
C THR A 297 -29.43 3.80 9.48
N PRO A 298 -30.42 2.88 9.34
CA PRO A 298 -30.79 2.31 8.04
C PRO A 298 -31.12 3.37 6.97
N GLU A 299 -31.68 4.51 7.37
CA GLU A 299 -31.96 5.63 6.47
C GLU A 299 -30.68 6.30 5.96
N GLU A 300 -29.66 6.45 6.80
CA GLU A 300 -28.35 7.00 6.42
C GLU A 300 -27.62 6.09 5.42
N LEU A 301 -27.61 4.77 5.67
CA LEU A 301 -27.03 3.76 4.77
C LEU A 301 -27.69 3.74 3.38
N ASN A 302 -29.01 3.92 3.32
CA ASN A 302 -29.73 3.96 2.04
C ASN A 302 -29.53 5.27 1.26
N ALA A 303 -29.15 6.35 1.95
CA ALA A 303 -28.92 7.65 1.31
C ALA A 303 -27.58 7.71 0.54
N GLU A 304 -26.61 6.85 0.90
CA GLU A 304 -25.27 6.74 0.29
C GLU A 304 -25.26 6.20 -1.14
N LEU A 305 -26.23 5.38 -1.51
CA LEU A 305 -26.26 4.71 -2.82
C LEU A 305 -26.52 5.67 -4.01
N LYS A 306 -26.66 6.98 -3.78
CA LYS A 306 -26.74 7.96 -4.87
C LYS A 306 -25.32 8.37 -5.28
N PRO A 307 -24.90 8.10 -6.53
CA PRO A 307 -23.50 8.26 -6.96
C PRO A 307 -23.01 9.70 -6.74
N ARG A 308 -21.76 9.82 -6.25
CA ARG A 308 -21.00 11.07 -6.21
C ARG A 308 -21.04 11.68 -7.62
N GLY A 309 -21.73 12.82 -7.77
CA GLY A 309 -21.89 13.51 -9.06
C GLY A 309 -20.53 13.87 -9.65
N LYS A 310 -20.40 13.64 -10.96
CA LYS A 310 -19.24 13.98 -11.80
C LYS A 310 -18.84 15.45 -11.69
#